data_AF-A0A931SZV9-F1
#
_entry.id   AF-A0A931SZV9-F1
#
_cell.length_a   1.000
_cell.length_b   1.000
_cell.length_c   1.000
_cell.angle_alpha   90.00
_cell.angle_beta   90.00
_cell.angle_gamma   90.00
#
_symmetry.space_group_name_H-M   'P 1'
#
loop_
_entity.id
_entity.type
_entity.pdbx_description
1 polymer ?
#
loop_
_entity_poly.entity_id
_entity_poly.type
_entity_poly.pdbx_seq_one_letter_code
_entity_poly.pdbx_strand_id
1 'polypeptide(L)'
;MKKKPQNIIAEIVASAKKRGYITQDEILNLFPRPEEHIPELDELYNRFLRADIDVFESVAQEADEGKPIEVLEKELEALTVLT
;
A
#
# COMPACT_ATOMS: atom_id res chain seq x y z
N MET A 1 -15.89 25.31 7.70
CA MET A 1 -16.42 24.23 8.57
C MET A 1 -15.34 23.18 8.74
N LYS A 2 -14.72 23.06 9.92
CA LYS A 2 -13.71 22.01 10.17
C LYS A 2 -14.46 20.69 10.37
N LYS A 3 -14.44 19.78 9.39
CA LYS A 3 -15.03 18.43 9.52
C LYS A 3 -14.40 17.76 10.74
N LYS A 4 -15.22 17.21 11.65
CA LYS A 4 -14.75 16.42 12.80
C LYS A 4 -13.83 15.29 12.32
N PRO A 5 -12.74 14.97 13.04
CA PRO A 5 -11.75 13.97 12.62
C PRO A 5 -12.37 12.58 12.37
N GLN A 6 -13.42 12.24 13.12
CA GLN A 6 -14.11 10.94 12.99
C GLN A 6 -14.79 10.71 11.63
N ASN A 7 -15.27 11.75 10.94
CA ASN A 7 -15.91 11.57 9.62
C ASN A 7 -14.88 11.29 8.52
N ILE A 8 -13.66 11.78 8.69
CA ILE A 8 -12.61 11.68 7.66
C ILE A 8 -12.05 10.25 7.66
N ILE A 9 -11.90 9.64 8.84
CA ILE A 9 -11.52 8.23 8.99
C ILE A 9 -12.55 7.31 8.31
N ALA A 10 -13.84 7.56 8.52
CA ALA A 10 -14.90 6.76 7.90
C ALA A 10 -14.90 6.89 6.36
N GLU A 11 -14.68 8.10 5.83
CA GLU A 11 -14.55 8.34 4.39
C GLU A 11 -13.33 7.59 3.81
N ILE A 12 -12.18 7.62 4.49
CA ILE A 12 -10.97 6.92 4.04
C ILE A 12 -11.15 5.40 4.05
N VAL A 13 -11.71 4.84 5.14
CA VAL A 13 -11.94 3.39 5.24
C VAL A 13 -12.92 2.94 4.16
N ALA A 14 -13.95 3.74 3.86
CA ALA A 14 -14.89 3.44 2.77
C ALA A 14 -14.22 3.51 1.38
N SER A 15 -13.32 4.47 1.16
CA SER A 15 -12.57 4.60 -0.09
C SER A 15 -11.59 3.43 -0.28
N ALA A 16 -10.81 3.13 0.75
CA ALA A 16 -9.84 2.05 0.77
C ALA A 16 -10.51 0.68 0.58
N LYS A 17 -11.65 0.45 1.25
CA LYS A 17 -12.44 -0.78 1.09
C LYS A 17 -12.98 -0.98 -0.33
N LYS A 18 -13.27 0.10 -1.07
CA LYS A 18 -13.70 0.00 -2.48
C LYS A 18 -12.55 -0.35 -3.41
N ARG A 19 -11.33 0.11 -3.10
CA ARG A 19 -10.11 -0.14 -3.90
C ARG A 19 -9.41 -1.45 -3.52
N GLY A 20 -9.60 -1.92 -2.29
CA GLY A 20 -8.85 -3.04 -1.70
C GLY A 20 -7.52 -2.62 -1.08
N TYR A 21 -7.13 -1.35 -1.21
CA TYR A 21 -5.86 -0.85 -0.70
C TYR A 21 -5.90 0.65 -0.38
N ILE A 22 -4.90 1.11 0.37
CA ILE A 22 -4.64 2.51 0.71
C ILE A 22 -3.14 2.78 0.68
N THR A 23 -2.71 4.01 0.38
CA THR A 23 -1.30 4.39 0.49
C THR A 23 -0.97 5.11 1.79
N GLN A 24 0.29 5.04 2.20
CA GLN A 24 0.80 5.74 3.36
C GLN A 24 0.66 7.26 3.19
N ASP A 25 0.85 7.78 1.97
CA ASP A 25 0.59 9.19 1.66
C ASP A 25 -0.86 9.60 1.94
N GLU A 26 -1.85 8.76 1.63
CA GLU A 26 -3.26 9.04 1.94
C GLU A 26 -3.51 9.12 3.46
N ILE A 27 -2.86 8.23 4.22
CA ILE A 27 -2.93 8.23 5.69
C ILE A 27 -2.25 9.48 6.26
N LEU A 28 -1.03 9.78 5.84
CA LEU A 28 -0.25 10.93 6.33
C LEU A 28 -0.88 12.28 5.96
N ASN A 29 -1.57 12.37 4.82
CA ASN A 29 -2.35 13.57 4.47
C ASN A 29 -3.52 13.83 5.43
N LEU A 30 -4.07 12.78 6.05
CA LEU A 30 -5.12 12.91 7.06
C LEU A 30 -4.59 13.32 8.43
N PHE A 31 -3.38 12.88 8.76
CA PHE A 31 -2.72 13.12 10.03
C PHE A 31 -1.55 14.07 9.85
N PRO A 32 -1.77 15.40 9.89
CA PRO A 32 -0.70 16.39 9.70
C PRO A 32 0.43 16.31 10.75
N ARG A 33 0.22 15.57 11.85
CA ARG A 33 1.23 15.23 12.87
C ARG A 33 1.06 13.78 13.34
N PRO A 34 1.48 12.79 12.53
CA PRO A 34 1.21 11.39 12.84
C PRO A 34 1.84 10.94 14.17
N GLU A 35 3.00 11.52 14.52
CA GLU A 35 3.73 11.28 15.77
C GLU A 35 2.91 11.61 17.04
N GLU A 36 1.98 12.57 16.97
CA GLU A 36 1.10 12.93 18.09
C GLU A 36 -0.14 12.01 18.18
N HIS A 37 -0.40 11.23 17.13
CA HIS A 37 -1.63 10.43 16.95
C HIS A 37 -1.37 8.92 16.84
N ILE A 38 -0.25 8.43 17.37
CA ILE A 38 0.13 7.00 17.32
C ILE A 38 -0.99 6.04 17.75
N PRO A 39 -1.74 6.26 18.85
CA PRO A 39 -2.82 5.36 19.24
C PRO A 39 -3.99 5.31 18.24
N GLU A 40 -4.29 6.44 17.60
CA GLU A 40 -5.35 6.53 16.59
C GLU A 40 -4.94 5.84 15.29
N LEU A 41 -3.66 5.97 14.92
CA LEU A 41 -3.07 5.26 13.79
C LEU A 41 -3.10 3.75 14.04
N ASP A 42 -2.70 3.28 15.22
CA ASP A 42 -2.75 1.86 15.57
C ASP A 42 -4.18 1.28 15.43
N GLU A 43 -5.19 2.00 15.91
CA GLU A 43 -6.59 1.60 15.71
C GLU A 43 -6.98 1.57 14.23
N LEU A 44 -6.53 2.56 13.46
CA LEU A 44 -6.78 2.65 12.02
C LEU A 44 -6.17 1.47 11.25
N TYR A 45 -4.90 1.15 11.51
CA TYR A 45 -4.20 0.01 10.90
C TYR A 45 -4.85 -1.31 11.28
N ASN A 46 -5.26 -1.47 12.55
CA ASN A 46 -6.02 -2.65 12.99
C ASN A 46 -7.35 -2.80 12.22
N ARG A 47 -8.03 -1.69 11.92
CA ARG A 47 -9.26 -1.71 11.13
C ARG A 47 -8.99 -2.08 9.67
N PHE A 48 -7.91 -1.58 9.06
CA PHE A 48 -7.51 -1.97 7.70
C PHE A 48 -7.19 -3.46 7.62
N LEU A 49 -6.39 -3.97 8.56
CA LEU A 49 -6.04 -5.39 8.61
C LEU A 49 -7.27 -6.30 8.73
N ARG A 50 -8.23 -5.96 9.60
CA ARG A 50 -9.49 -6.72 9.74
C ARG A 50 -10.42 -6.61 8.53
N ALA A 51 -10.27 -5.55 7.75
CA ALA A 51 -11.06 -5.29 6.56
C ALA A 51 -10.41 -5.84 5.28
N ASP A 52 -9.27 -6.53 5.39
CA ASP A 52 -8.50 -7.07 4.26
C ASP A 52 -8.08 -5.95 3.28
N ILE A 53 -7.65 -4.82 3.84
CA ILE A 53 -7.21 -3.65 3.08
C ILE A 53 -5.69 -3.56 3.19
N ASP A 54 -5.00 -3.65 2.06
CA ASP A 54 -3.55 -3.53 2.00
C ASP A 54 -3.10 -2.07 2.14
N VAL A 55 -1.98 -1.86 2.85
CA VAL A 55 -1.36 -0.54 2.97
C VAL A 55 -0.03 -0.54 2.23
N PHE A 56 0.10 0.32 1.22
CA PHE A 56 1.31 0.46 0.41
C PHE A 56 2.05 1.78 0.75
N GLU A 57 3.38 1.79 0.69
CA GLU A 57 4.17 3.03 0.87
C GLU A 57 3.84 4.07 -0.22
N SER A 58 3.77 3.65 -1.48
CA SER A 58 3.41 4.51 -2.62
C SER A 58 2.70 3.70 -3.72
N VAL A 59 2.07 4.37 -4.70
CA VAL A 59 1.51 3.72 -5.90
C VAL A 59 2.58 3.20 -6.87
N ALA A 60 3.76 2.83 -6.35
CA ALA A 60 4.62 1.90 -7.06
C ALA A 60 3.84 0.60 -7.11
N GLN A 61 3.07 0.44 -8.18
CA GLN A 61 2.64 -0.84 -8.68
C GLN A 61 3.91 -1.68 -8.66
N GLU A 62 4.04 -2.56 -7.68
CA GLU A 62 4.79 -3.79 -7.83
C GLU A 62 4.07 -4.51 -8.96
N ALA A 63 4.30 -4.03 -10.19
CA ALA A 63 4.46 -4.94 -11.29
C ALA A 63 5.52 -5.88 -10.73
N ASP A 64 5.05 -7.05 -10.33
CA ASP A 64 5.81 -8.28 -10.40
C ASP A 64 6.81 -8.07 -11.54
N GLU A 65 8.03 -7.66 -11.20
CA GLU A 65 9.16 -7.66 -12.11
C GLU A 65 9.48 -9.15 -12.25
N GLY A 66 8.55 -9.88 -12.87
CA GLY A 66 8.85 -11.08 -13.61
C GLY A 66 10.02 -10.65 -14.47
N LYS A 67 11.20 -11.19 -14.12
CA LYS A 67 12.48 -10.83 -14.70
C LYS A 67 12.27 -10.54 -16.20
N PRO A 68 12.81 -9.43 -16.73
CA PRO A 68 12.65 -9.10 -18.15
C PRO A 68 12.90 -10.37 -18.97
N ILE A 69 12.05 -10.66 -19.96
CA ILE A 69 12.16 -11.88 -20.77
C ILE A 69 13.60 -12.05 -21.31
N GLU A 70 14.27 -10.94 -21.64
CA GLU A 70 15.68 -10.88 -22.04
C GLU A 70 16.66 -11.45 -20.99
N VAL A 71 16.40 -11.27 -19.69
CA VAL A 71 17.21 -11.86 -18.60
C VAL A 71 17.02 -13.36 -18.56
N LEU A 72 15.79 -13.84 -18.71
CA LEU A 72 15.46 -15.27 -18.73
C LEU A 72 16.04 -15.97 -19.96
N GLU A 73 16.00 -15.32 -21.13
CA GLU A 73 16.62 -15.81 -22.37
C GLU A 73 18.13 -15.96 -22.21
N LYS A 74 18.79 -14.96 -21.60
CA LYS A 74 20.24 -15.00 -21.36
C LYS A 74 20.66 -16.09 -20.36
N GLU A 75 19.85 -16.35 -19.33
CA GLU A 75 20.06 -17.45 -18.39
C GLU A 75 19.93 -18.83 -19.09
N LEU A 76 18.98 -19.00 -20.03
CA LEU A 76 18.81 -20.23 -20.81
C LEU A 76 19.95 -20.46 -21.80
N GLU A 77 20.42 -19.43 -22.50
CA GLU A 77 21.56 -19.52 -23.41
C GLU A 77 22.85 -19.93 -22.68
N ALA A 78 23.09 -19.41 -21.47
CA ALA A 78 24.26 -19.79 -20.68
C ALA A 78 24.26 -21.28 -20.28
N LEU A 79 23.08 -21.85 -20.03
CA LEU A 79 22.91 -23.26 -19.67
C LEU A 79 23.12 -24.20 -20.86
N THR A 80 22.72 -23.81 -22.07
CA THR A 80 22.86 -24.66 -23.27
C THR A 80 24.29 -24.71 -23.81
N VAL A 81 25.11 -23.71 -23.54
CA VAL A 81 26.53 -23.68 -23.96
C VAL A 81 27.42 -24.60 -23.11
N LEU A 82 26.96 -24.99 -21.91
CA LEU A 82 27.72 -25.84 -20.97
C LEU A 82 27.38 -27.35 -21.07
N THR A 83 26.52 -27.75 -22.00
CA THR A 83 26.17 -29.16 -22.29
C THR A 83 26.57 -29.54 -23.71
#